data_AF-B9MPW3-F1
#
_entry.id   AF-B9MPW3-F1
#
_cell.length_a   1.000
_cell.length_b   1.000
_cell.length_c   1.000
_cell.angle_alpha   90.00
_cell.angle_beta   90.00
_cell.angle_gamma   90.00
#
_symmetry.space_group_name_H-M   'P 1'
#
loop_
_entity.id
_entity.type
_entity.pdbx_description
1 polymer ?
#
loop_
_entity_poly.entity_id
_entity_poly.type
_entity_poly.pdbx_seq_one_letter_code
_entity_poly.pdbx_strand_id
1 'polypeptide(L)'
;MNEYVGREKNMIVQGRETKNGNYEKPNYRLFLRNELKNVLEFEKFQFELEVLTIAGASKCLKENSKFISLSKFIKEKLGKYQFDFKKIQLIEDYIYSENFAFRLIVNDGLENVKKDRFIIEAFVRSFIVRYFANEMNEKTEDVFSNIKRSLYEICGERDPQFFGELNRRLIMIDPRSKTAFKQYMEMASSYKNEIEYIYNKLLKEAEKRGLFVYKRNAIENKNLESVEEKNIKQSLENTNNLENRELEKFKEKIKNYELMLNMYQEQIEELKAINSELQREKEALLQDRQQLPEKILIKLFNDLNSPQFGNLLDRIYIYANGFEQADVGTAHEIFTNFLAVLSLYNIIGHLDKEEYNSEINVKKEEIGSIYRSDKPVQSAKQTFVAKVLYPRWTLNQKTIAHKFVKIIS
;
A
#
# COMPACT_ATOMS: atom_id res chain seq x y z
N MET A 1 -34.63 14.93 14.25
CA MET A 1 -33.75 14.34 15.30
C MET A 1 -33.90 12.82 15.45
N ASN A 2 -34.93 12.15 14.89
CA ASN A 2 -35.17 10.71 15.09
C ASN A 2 -34.74 9.77 13.94
N GLU A 3 -34.08 10.27 12.88
CA GLU A 3 -33.59 9.40 11.79
C GLU A 3 -32.12 8.98 11.92
N TYR A 4 -31.36 9.59 12.85
CA TYR A 4 -29.93 9.30 13.02
C TYR A 4 -29.66 8.07 13.90
N VAL A 5 -30.56 7.73 14.82
CA VAL A 5 -30.41 6.58 15.74
C VAL A 5 -30.64 5.24 15.01
N GLY A 6 -31.27 5.25 13.83
CA GLY A 6 -31.55 4.05 13.04
C GLY A 6 -30.36 3.52 12.24
N ARG A 7 -29.33 4.33 11.96
CA ARG A 7 -28.17 3.89 11.16
C ARG A 7 -27.06 3.24 11.99
N GLU A 8 -26.98 3.51 13.29
CA GLU A 8 -26.00 2.84 14.17
C GLU A 8 -26.33 1.35 14.37
N LYS A 9 -27.61 0.94 14.28
CA LYS A 9 -28.02 -0.45 14.52
C LYS A 9 -27.75 -1.42 13.35
N ASN A 10 -27.50 -0.92 12.15
CA ASN A 10 -27.18 -1.76 10.99
C ASN A 10 -25.68 -1.79 10.65
N MET A 11 -24.83 -1.13 11.45
CA MET A 11 -23.37 -1.19 11.35
C MET A 11 -22.80 -2.34 12.20
N ILE A 12 -23.23 -3.58 11.94
CA ILE A 12 -22.44 -4.75 12.32
C ILE A 12 -21.46 -5.00 11.17
N VAL A 13 -20.48 -4.10 11.02
CA VAL A 13 -19.20 -4.45 10.42
C VAL A 13 -18.39 -5.00 11.58
N GLN A 14 -18.04 -6.28 11.52
CA GLN A 14 -17.45 -7.09 12.59
C GLN A 14 -16.27 -6.39 13.29
N GLY A 15 -16.56 -5.62 14.35
CA GLY A 15 -15.59 -5.35 15.40
C GLY A 15 -15.40 -6.64 16.20
N ARG A 16 -14.16 -7.04 16.45
CA ARG A 16 -13.90 -8.12 17.43
C ARG A 16 -14.10 -7.53 18.82
N GLU A 17 -15.06 -8.06 19.57
CA GLU A 17 -15.05 -7.90 21.02
C GLU A 17 -13.76 -8.53 21.56
N THR A 18 -12.90 -7.71 22.15
CA THR A 18 -11.81 -8.23 22.96
C THR A 18 -12.39 -8.78 24.27
N LYS A 19 -11.73 -9.77 24.88
CA LYS A 19 -12.17 -10.45 26.11
C LYS A 19 -12.44 -9.53 27.31
N ASN A 20 -12.16 -8.22 27.18
CA ASN A 20 -12.32 -7.20 28.22
C ASN A 20 -13.44 -6.19 27.93
N GLY A 21 -14.30 -6.40 26.93
CA GLY A 21 -15.47 -5.54 26.69
C GLY A 21 -15.17 -4.16 26.09
N ASN A 22 -13.95 -3.92 25.61
CA ASN A 22 -13.61 -2.70 24.87
C ASN A 22 -13.90 -2.90 23.37
N TYR A 23 -14.76 -2.04 22.83
CA TYR A 23 -15.01 -1.91 21.39
C TYR A 23 -13.79 -1.26 20.72
N GLU A 24 -12.98 -2.04 20.01
CA GLU A 24 -11.98 -1.48 19.10
C GLU A 24 -12.71 -0.80 17.94
N LYS A 25 -12.47 0.50 17.75
CA LYS A 25 -12.96 1.20 16.56
C LYS A 25 -12.39 0.52 15.32
N PRO A 26 -13.21 0.15 14.33
CA PRO A 26 -12.72 -0.44 13.10
C PRO A 26 -11.68 0.48 12.44
N ASN A 27 -10.50 -0.06 12.14
CA ASN A 27 -9.47 0.64 11.40
C ASN A 27 -9.87 0.68 9.92
N TYR A 28 -10.72 1.65 9.55
CA TYR A 28 -11.29 1.79 8.19
C TYR A 28 -10.22 1.85 7.10
N ARG A 29 -9.01 2.32 7.42
CA ARG A 29 -7.87 2.31 6.51
C ARG A 29 -7.36 0.90 6.24
N LEU A 30 -7.23 0.06 7.28
CA LEU A 30 -6.85 -1.34 7.11
C LEU A 30 -7.91 -2.10 6.31
N PHE A 31 -9.19 -1.85 6.58
CA PHE A 31 -10.29 -2.40 5.78
C PHE A 31 -10.23 -1.96 4.33
N LEU A 32 -10.04 -0.66 4.05
CA LEU A 32 -9.86 -0.16 2.69
C LEU A 32 -8.67 -0.82 1.98
N ARG A 33 -7.52 -0.91 2.66
CA ARG A 33 -6.34 -1.57 2.09
C ARG A 33 -6.61 -3.02 1.74
N ASN A 34 -7.37 -3.73 2.58
CA ASN A 34 -7.69 -5.13 2.39
C ASN A 34 -8.72 -5.37 1.28
N GLU A 35 -9.73 -4.52 1.17
CA GLU A 35 -10.79 -4.62 0.15
C GLU A 35 -10.35 -4.07 -1.22
N LEU A 36 -9.40 -3.14 -1.22
CA LEU A 36 -8.84 -2.50 -2.41
C LEU A 36 -7.46 -3.07 -2.80
N LYS A 37 -7.09 -4.28 -2.34
CA LYS A 37 -5.81 -4.96 -2.69
C LYS A 37 -5.53 -5.04 -4.20
N ASN A 38 -6.59 -5.02 -5.02
CA ASN A 38 -6.50 -5.08 -6.48
C ASN A 38 -6.34 -3.70 -7.15
N VAL A 39 -6.44 -2.60 -6.40
CA VAL A 39 -6.10 -1.27 -6.92
C VAL A 39 -4.58 -1.19 -6.97
N LEU A 40 -4.02 -1.22 -8.19
CA LEU A 40 -2.59 -0.95 -8.42
C LEU A 40 -2.22 0.38 -7.74
N GLU A 41 -1.19 0.34 -6.88
CA GLU A 41 -0.66 1.50 -6.14
C GLU A 41 -1.67 2.08 -5.11
N PHE A 42 -1.96 1.34 -4.02
CA PHE A 42 -2.88 1.79 -2.95
C PHE A 42 -2.45 3.12 -2.31
N GLU A 43 -1.15 3.34 -2.15
CA GLU A 43 -0.55 4.57 -1.62
C GLU A 43 -0.92 5.79 -2.48
N LYS A 44 -1.02 5.58 -3.80
CA LYS A 44 -1.45 6.61 -4.75
C LYS A 44 -2.94 6.89 -4.66
N PHE A 45 -3.77 5.86 -4.55
CA PHE A 45 -5.19 6.04 -4.29
C PHE A 45 -5.42 6.83 -2.98
N GLN A 46 -4.65 6.51 -1.94
CA GLN A 46 -4.69 7.20 -0.66
C GLN A 46 -4.31 8.68 -0.79
N PHE A 47 -3.26 9.00 -1.55
CA PHE A 47 -2.89 10.39 -1.83
C PHE A 47 -3.97 11.13 -2.63
N GLU A 48 -4.56 10.48 -3.64
CA GLU A 48 -5.67 11.06 -4.41
C GLU A 48 -6.87 11.37 -3.50
N LEU A 49 -7.20 10.51 -2.53
CA LEU A 49 -8.24 10.78 -1.55
C LEU A 49 -7.94 12.04 -0.71
N GLU A 50 -6.69 12.28 -0.32
CA GLU A 50 -6.31 13.50 0.42
C GLU A 50 -6.48 14.75 -0.45
N VAL A 51 -6.03 14.70 -1.71
CA VAL A 51 -6.20 15.78 -2.69
C VAL A 51 -7.69 16.10 -2.88
N LEU A 52 -8.51 15.09 -3.14
CA LEU A 52 -9.96 15.26 -3.35
C LEU A 52 -10.69 15.74 -2.10
N THR A 53 -10.24 15.34 -0.90
CA THR A 53 -10.81 15.83 0.37
C THR A 53 -10.56 17.32 0.53
N ILE A 54 -9.34 17.79 0.27
CA ILE A 54 -8.99 19.22 0.35
C ILE A 54 -9.74 20.02 -0.72
N ALA A 55 -9.78 19.52 -1.96
CA ALA A 55 -10.51 20.17 -3.05
C ALA A 55 -12.02 20.25 -2.76
N GLY A 56 -12.62 19.16 -2.29
CA GLY A 56 -14.02 19.11 -1.89
C GLY A 56 -14.34 20.04 -0.72
N ALA A 57 -13.43 20.15 0.27
CA ALA A 57 -13.59 21.10 1.38
C ALA A 57 -13.54 22.55 0.89
N SER A 58 -12.65 22.87 -0.05
CA SER A 58 -12.58 24.19 -0.71
C SER A 58 -13.91 24.57 -1.34
N LYS A 59 -14.49 23.65 -2.12
CA LYS A 59 -15.79 23.82 -2.75
C LYS A 59 -16.90 24.04 -1.72
N CYS A 60 -16.96 23.20 -0.68
CA CYS A 60 -17.99 23.32 0.34
C CYS A 60 -17.92 24.65 1.10
N LEU A 61 -16.72 25.11 1.44
CA LEU A 61 -16.56 26.41 2.11
C LEU A 61 -16.90 27.61 1.21
N LYS A 62 -16.66 27.52 -0.10
CA LYS A 62 -17.03 28.58 -1.06
C LYS A 62 -18.54 28.64 -1.30
N GLU A 63 -19.18 27.48 -1.34
CA GLU A 63 -20.62 27.33 -1.61
C GLU A 63 -21.48 27.34 -0.34
N ASN A 64 -20.84 27.47 0.84
CA ASN A 64 -21.49 27.34 2.16
C ASN A 64 -22.33 26.06 2.29
N SER A 65 -21.79 24.94 1.82
CA SER A 65 -22.45 23.63 1.79
C SER A 65 -21.88 22.67 2.83
N LYS A 66 -22.65 21.63 3.18
CA LYS A 66 -22.29 20.68 4.25
C LYS A 66 -21.33 19.60 3.75
N PHE A 67 -20.70 18.90 4.69
CA PHE A 67 -19.76 17.81 4.42
C PHE A 67 -20.33 16.67 3.54
N ILE A 68 -21.65 16.48 3.52
CA ILE A 68 -22.31 15.53 2.61
C ILE A 68 -21.99 15.86 1.14
N SER A 69 -21.89 17.15 0.79
CA SER A 69 -21.53 17.60 -0.55
C SER A 69 -20.08 17.26 -0.91
N LEU A 70 -19.16 17.28 0.06
CA LEU A 70 -17.78 16.82 -0.10
C LEU A 70 -17.74 15.33 -0.42
N SER A 71 -18.48 14.51 0.34
CA SER A 71 -18.56 13.07 0.09
C SER A 71 -19.08 12.77 -1.32
N LYS A 72 -20.12 13.49 -1.78
CA LYS A 72 -20.63 13.38 -3.14
C LYS A 72 -19.59 13.77 -4.19
N PHE A 73 -18.86 14.86 -3.98
CA PHE A 73 -17.78 15.30 -4.86
C PHE A 73 -16.67 14.24 -5.00
N ILE A 74 -16.22 13.65 -3.89
CA ILE A 74 -15.20 12.60 -3.93
C ILE A 74 -15.69 11.39 -4.73
N LYS A 75 -16.94 10.95 -4.50
CA LYS A 75 -17.55 9.84 -5.26
C LYS A 75 -17.57 10.10 -6.76
N GLU A 76 -18.01 11.28 -7.18
CA GLU A 76 -18.07 11.66 -8.59
C GLU A 76 -16.68 11.58 -9.25
N LYS A 77 -15.63 12.02 -8.54
CA LYS A 77 -14.24 11.98 -9.05
C LYS A 77 -13.63 10.58 -9.05
N LEU A 78 -13.99 9.74 -8.08
CA LEU A 78 -13.56 8.34 -8.03
C LEU A 78 -14.34 7.42 -8.97
N GLY A 79 -15.38 7.90 -9.65
CA GLY A 79 -16.16 7.12 -10.61
C GLY A 79 -15.31 6.46 -11.71
N LYS A 80 -14.13 7.02 -12.03
CA LYS A 80 -13.15 6.44 -12.96
C LYS A 80 -12.66 5.03 -12.58
N TYR A 81 -12.73 4.67 -11.30
CA TYR A 81 -12.31 3.36 -10.79
C TYR A 81 -13.39 2.28 -10.89
N GLN A 82 -14.63 2.64 -11.27
CA GLN A 82 -15.75 1.70 -11.42
C GLN A 82 -15.94 0.78 -10.19
N PHE A 83 -15.80 1.34 -8.99
CA PHE A 83 -15.98 0.59 -7.75
C PHE A 83 -17.41 0.03 -7.62
N ASP A 84 -17.51 -1.20 -7.12
CA ASP A 84 -18.79 -1.77 -6.74
C ASP A 84 -19.41 -1.05 -5.52
N PHE A 85 -20.70 -1.29 -5.27
CA PHE A 85 -21.43 -0.63 -4.19
C PHE A 85 -20.79 -0.81 -2.81
N LYS A 86 -20.23 -1.99 -2.51
CA LYS A 86 -19.60 -2.27 -1.20
C LYS A 86 -18.34 -1.43 -1.01
N LYS A 87 -17.50 -1.33 -2.04
CA LYS A 87 -16.29 -0.49 -2.03
C LYS A 87 -16.63 0.99 -1.91
N ILE A 88 -17.65 1.46 -2.62
CA ILE A 88 -18.12 2.85 -2.50
C ILE A 88 -18.56 3.15 -1.06
N GLN A 89 -19.32 2.25 -0.45
CA GLN A 89 -19.77 2.41 0.93
C GLN A 89 -18.59 2.45 1.92
N LEU A 90 -17.59 1.59 1.73
CA LEU A 90 -16.38 1.59 2.54
C LEU A 90 -15.57 2.89 2.41
N ILE A 91 -15.48 3.44 1.19
CA ILE A 91 -14.85 4.73 0.93
C ILE A 91 -15.61 5.86 1.65
N GLU A 92 -16.94 5.83 1.68
CA GLU A 92 -17.72 6.78 2.47
C GLU A 92 -17.42 6.67 3.96
N ASP A 93 -17.47 5.47 4.51
CA ASP A 93 -17.21 5.25 5.94
C ASP A 93 -15.82 5.74 6.33
N TYR A 94 -14.82 5.53 5.46
CA TYR A 94 -13.49 6.10 5.60
C TYR A 94 -13.51 7.64 5.55
N ILE A 95 -14.15 8.25 4.55
CA ILE A 95 -14.24 9.71 4.44
C ILE A 95 -14.88 10.30 5.70
N TYR A 96 -15.92 9.66 6.24
CA TYR A 96 -16.61 10.14 7.44
C TYR A 96 -15.82 9.95 8.73
N SER A 97 -15.04 8.87 8.85
CA SER A 97 -14.28 8.53 10.06
C SER A 97 -12.90 9.21 10.11
N GLU A 98 -12.15 9.16 9.02
CA GLU A 98 -10.74 9.56 8.95
C GLU A 98 -10.54 11.02 8.51
N ASN A 99 -11.56 11.72 8.00
CA ASN A 99 -11.48 13.15 7.66
C ASN A 99 -12.22 14.05 8.67
N PHE A 100 -12.20 13.67 9.94
CA PHE A 100 -12.93 14.36 11.01
C PHE A 100 -12.57 15.85 11.11
N ALA A 101 -11.30 16.22 10.96
CA ALA A 101 -10.87 17.62 10.95
C ALA A 101 -11.56 18.43 9.84
N PHE A 102 -11.54 17.96 8.60
CA PHE A 102 -12.23 18.61 7.48
C PHE A 102 -13.75 18.62 7.64
N ARG A 103 -14.32 17.60 8.28
CA ARG A 103 -15.75 17.56 8.59
C ARG A 103 -16.16 18.67 9.55
N LEU A 104 -15.39 18.88 10.62
CA LEU A 104 -15.62 19.99 11.53
C LEU A 104 -15.47 21.33 10.82
N ILE A 105 -14.40 21.50 10.05
CA ILE A 105 -14.12 22.75 9.32
C ILE A 105 -15.25 23.10 8.34
N VAL A 106 -15.74 22.13 7.56
CA VAL A 106 -16.79 22.34 6.56
C VAL A 106 -18.15 22.58 7.20
N ASN A 107 -18.51 21.85 8.26
CA ASN A 107 -19.83 21.96 8.86
C ASN A 107 -19.95 23.13 9.82
N ASP A 108 -18.93 23.35 10.65
CA ASP A 108 -18.99 24.29 11.76
C ASP A 108 -18.29 25.60 11.41
N GLY A 109 -17.43 25.63 10.39
CA GLY A 109 -16.56 26.76 10.10
C GLY A 109 -15.22 26.65 10.81
N LEU A 110 -14.17 27.14 10.18
CA LEU A 110 -12.78 27.01 10.62
C LEU A 110 -12.57 27.63 12.01
N GLU A 111 -13.19 28.80 12.23
CA GLU A 111 -13.16 29.60 13.44
C GLU A 111 -13.86 28.92 14.64
N ASN A 112 -14.81 28.02 14.39
CA ASN A 112 -15.61 27.36 15.44
C ASN A 112 -15.01 26.03 15.90
N VAL A 113 -13.93 25.56 15.26
CA VAL A 113 -13.23 24.35 15.66
C VAL A 113 -12.51 24.57 17.00
N LYS A 114 -13.04 23.99 18.09
CA LYS A 114 -12.56 24.25 19.46
C LYS A 114 -11.18 23.69 19.80
N LYS A 115 -10.73 22.61 19.15
CA LYS A 115 -9.47 21.93 19.49
C LYS A 115 -8.43 22.15 18.41
N ASP A 116 -7.25 22.67 18.80
CA ASP A 116 -6.18 23.02 17.87
C ASP A 116 -5.61 21.82 17.11
N ARG A 117 -5.62 20.63 17.72
CA ARG A 117 -5.21 19.39 17.05
C ARG A 117 -5.88 19.17 15.69
N PHE A 118 -7.14 19.59 15.53
CA PHE A 118 -7.86 19.42 14.27
C PHE A 118 -7.47 20.47 13.23
N ILE A 119 -7.09 21.68 13.68
CA ILE A 119 -6.49 22.70 12.81
C ILE A 119 -5.11 22.25 12.35
N ILE A 120 -4.29 21.72 13.26
CA ILE A 120 -2.96 21.17 12.97
C ILE A 120 -3.07 20.00 11.98
N GLU A 121 -4.00 19.07 12.23
CA GLU A 121 -4.24 17.93 11.35
C GLU A 121 -4.60 18.36 9.91
N ALA A 122 -5.59 19.26 9.77
CA ALA A 122 -5.98 19.77 8.47
C ALA A 122 -4.86 20.57 7.80
N PHE A 123 -4.13 21.39 8.58
CA PHE A 123 -3.02 22.19 8.09
C PHE A 123 -1.89 21.33 7.54
N VAL A 124 -1.43 20.32 8.28
CA VAL A 124 -0.34 19.44 7.86
C VAL A 124 -0.71 18.66 6.61
N ARG A 125 -1.95 18.13 6.52
CA ARG A 125 -2.45 17.46 5.30
C ARG A 125 -2.43 18.42 4.11
N SER A 126 -2.97 19.63 4.27
CA SER A 126 -2.96 20.64 3.22
C SER A 126 -1.56 21.10 2.84
N PHE A 127 -0.63 21.16 3.80
CA PHE A 127 0.77 21.50 3.56
C PHE A 127 1.47 20.45 2.68
N ILE A 128 1.33 19.16 2.99
CA ILE A 128 1.93 18.07 2.20
C ILE A 128 1.38 18.10 0.77
N VAL A 129 0.06 18.17 0.61
CA VAL A 129 -0.56 18.20 -0.72
C VAL A 129 -0.16 19.46 -1.50
N ARG A 130 -0.05 20.61 -0.82
CA ARG A 130 0.44 21.87 -1.40
C ARG A 130 1.89 21.79 -1.85
N TYR A 131 2.74 21.07 -1.13
CA TYR A 131 4.13 20.84 -1.53
C TYR A 131 4.19 20.20 -2.92
N PHE A 132 3.43 19.11 -3.14
CA PHE A 132 3.34 18.46 -4.46
C PHE A 132 2.66 19.32 -5.54
N ALA A 133 1.74 20.23 -5.19
CA ALA A 133 1.11 21.13 -6.16
C ALA A 133 2.01 22.28 -6.65
N ASN A 134 3.12 22.53 -5.96
CA ASN A 134 3.97 23.71 -6.18
C ASN A 134 5.44 23.40 -6.51
N GLU A 135 5.96 22.24 -6.11
CA GLU A 135 7.33 21.86 -6.42
C GLU A 135 7.50 21.49 -7.90
N MET A 136 8.56 22.01 -8.52
CA MET A 136 8.94 21.73 -9.92
C MET A 136 10.26 20.97 -10.04
N ASN A 137 10.95 20.70 -8.92
CA ASN A 137 12.29 20.11 -8.95
C ASN A 137 12.25 18.58 -8.94
N GLU A 138 12.65 17.95 -10.06
CA GLU A 138 12.82 16.50 -10.22
C GLU A 138 14.00 15.90 -9.41
N LYS A 139 14.67 16.69 -8.56
CA LYS A 139 15.75 16.19 -7.69
C LYS A 139 15.13 15.38 -6.54
N THR A 140 14.94 14.10 -6.81
CA THR A 140 14.34 13.10 -5.91
C THR A 140 15.20 12.70 -4.71
N GLU A 141 16.36 13.32 -4.52
CA GLU A 141 17.20 13.05 -3.36
C GLU A 141 16.57 13.74 -2.14
N ASP A 142 15.82 12.92 -1.40
CA ASP A 142 15.25 13.17 -0.08
C ASP A 142 14.03 14.12 0.01
N VAL A 143 12.95 13.75 -0.71
CA VAL A 143 11.62 14.40 -0.63
C VAL A 143 11.12 14.55 0.80
N PHE A 144 11.34 13.54 1.66
CA PHE A 144 10.92 13.59 3.06
C PHE A 144 11.63 14.70 3.83
N SER A 145 12.95 14.80 3.72
CA SER A 145 13.71 15.85 4.38
C SER A 145 13.37 17.23 3.84
N ASN A 146 13.08 17.35 2.54
CA ASN A 146 12.64 18.62 1.96
C ASN A 146 11.28 19.07 2.53
N ILE A 147 10.27 18.19 2.58
CA ILE A 147 8.98 18.50 3.18
C ILE A 147 9.14 18.87 4.67
N LYS A 148 9.96 18.12 5.41
CA LYS A 148 10.28 18.42 6.83
C LYS A 148 10.95 19.77 7.00
N ARG A 149 11.93 20.10 6.17
CA ARG A 149 12.64 21.38 6.20
C ARG A 149 11.70 22.54 5.88
N SER A 150 10.86 22.40 4.86
CA SER A 150 9.87 23.43 4.51
C SER A 150 8.83 23.63 5.60
N LEU A 151 8.38 22.57 6.29
CA LEU A 151 7.47 22.73 7.44
C LEU A 151 8.17 23.42 8.62
N TYR A 152 9.45 23.09 8.86
CA TYR A 152 10.27 23.71 9.89
C TYR A 152 10.42 25.22 9.69
N GLU A 153 10.64 25.66 8.45
CA GLU A 153 10.73 27.08 8.10
C GLU A 153 9.44 27.86 8.44
N ILE A 154 8.28 27.20 8.39
CA ILE A 154 6.97 27.81 8.65
C ILE A 154 6.64 27.79 10.15
N CYS A 155 6.79 26.63 10.79
CA CYS A 155 6.30 26.41 12.16
C CYS A 155 7.33 26.74 13.26
N GLY A 156 8.60 26.96 12.91
CA GLY A 156 9.67 27.18 13.89
C GLY A 156 10.12 25.88 14.57
N GLU A 157 10.88 25.99 15.68
CA GLU A 157 11.45 24.85 16.42
C GLU A 157 10.46 23.70 16.56
N ARG A 158 10.95 22.46 16.38
CA ARG A 158 10.22 21.20 16.25
C ARG A 158 8.98 21.06 17.15
N ASP A 159 7.87 21.70 16.80
CA ASP A 159 6.61 21.53 17.51
C ASP A 159 6.18 20.07 17.34
N PRO A 160 6.15 19.27 18.42
CA PRO A 160 5.89 17.84 18.33
C PRO A 160 4.54 17.53 17.69
N GLN A 161 3.56 18.42 17.74
CA GLN A 161 2.23 18.20 17.19
C GLN A 161 2.24 18.27 15.66
N PHE A 162 2.87 19.29 15.08
CA PHE A 162 2.99 19.44 13.62
C PHE A 162 3.88 18.36 13.02
N PHE A 163 5.03 18.09 13.63
CA PHE A 163 5.97 17.07 13.12
C PHE A 163 5.49 15.64 13.37
N GLY A 164 4.73 15.41 14.45
CA GLY A 164 4.07 14.13 14.71
C GLY A 164 3.06 13.80 13.63
N GLU A 165 2.16 14.73 13.30
CA GLU A 165 1.20 14.55 12.21
C GLU A 165 1.89 14.46 10.85
N LEU A 166 2.96 15.24 10.61
CA LEU A 166 3.71 15.19 9.36
C LEU A 166 4.31 13.79 9.13
N ASN A 167 5.02 13.25 10.14
CA ASN A 167 5.61 11.92 10.05
C ASN A 167 4.53 10.85 9.84
N ARG A 168 3.40 10.96 10.56
CA ARG A 168 2.26 10.06 10.40
C ARG A 168 1.79 10.02 8.96
N ARG A 169 1.64 11.19 8.31
CA ARG A 169 1.17 11.32 6.91
C ARG A 169 2.18 10.86 5.89
N LEU A 170 3.44 11.23 6.04
CA LEU A 170 4.49 10.89 5.07
C LEU A 170 4.71 9.37 4.99
N ILE A 171 4.58 8.64 6.11
CA ILE A 171 4.58 7.16 6.12
C ILE A 171 3.42 6.59 5.29
N MET A 172 2.28 7.29 5.22
CA MET A 172 1.11 6.80 4.48
C MET A 172 1.25 6.92 2.95
N ILE A 173 1.98 7.91 2.47
CA ILE A 173 2.02 8.31 1.05
C ILE A 173 3.27 7.74 0.36
N ASP A 174 4.32 7.37 1.10
CA ASP A 174 5.59 6.81 0.59
C ASP A 174 6.11 7.39 -0.76
N PRO A 175 6.43 8.69 -0.85
CA PRO A 175 6.85 9.36 -2.10
C PRO A 175 8.28 9.03 -2.58
N ARG A 176 8.88 7.92 -2.13
CA ARG A 176 10.31 7.61 -2.37
C ARG A 176 10.64 7.23 -3.82
N SER A 177 9.66 6.80 -4.62
CA SER A 177 9.91 6.49 -6.04
C SER A 177 9.71 7.72 -6.94
N LYS A 178 10.60 7.89 -7.92
CA LYS A 178 10.50 8.94 -8.97
C LYS A 178 9.12 8.93 -9.66
N THR A 179 8.61 7.72 -9.93
CA THR A 179 7.30 7.51 -10.55
C THR A 179 6.16 7.99 -9.65
N ALA A 180 6.17 7.64 -8.36
CA ALA A 180 5.16 8.08 -7.40
C ALA A 180 5.18 9.61 -7.22
N PHE A 181 6.38 10.21 -7.12
CA PHE A 181 6.52 11.67 -6.99
C PHE A 181 5.85 12.42 -8.14
N LYS A 182 6.11 12.00 -9.39
CA LYS A 182 5.50 12.61 -10.58
C LYS A 182 3.97 12.46 -10.58
N GLN A 183 3.47 11.26 -10.26
CA GLN A 183 2.04 11.01 -10.16
C GLN A 183 1.36 11.90 -9.09
N TYR A 184 2.01 12.11 -7.94
CA TYR A 184 1.48 12.99 -6.88
C TYR A 184 1.46 14.45 -7.28
N MET A 185 2.50 14.92 -7.99
CA MET A 185 2.50 16.27 -8.55
C MET A 185 1.36 16.48 -9.55
N GLU A 186 1.14 15.54 -10.47
CA GLU A 186 0.07 15.63 -11.46
C GLU A 186 -1.32 15.70 -10.81
N MET A 187 -1.56 14.88 -9.78
CA MET A 187 -2.82 14.89 -9.02
C MET A 187 -3.02 16.20 -8.27
N ALA A 188 -2.02 16.64 -7.51
CA ALA A 188 -2.12 17.83 -6.68
C ALA A 188 -2.21 19.11 -7.55
N SER A 189 -1.47 19.18 -8.65
CA SER A 189 -1.50 20.32 -9.58
C SER A 189 -2.88 20.53 -10.21
N SER A 190 -3.65 19.46 -10.41
CA SER A 190 -5.00 19.53 -10.97
C SER A 190 -6.00 20.28 -10.06
N TYR A 191 -5.68 20.45 -8.78
CA TYR A 191 -6.52 21.14 -7.78
C TYR A 191 -5.75 22.25 -7.03
N LYS A 192 -4.71 22.80 -7.67
CA LYS A 192 -3.77 23.74 -7.04
C LYS A 192 -4.49 24.94 -6.39
N ASN A 193 -5.48 25.52 -7.07
CA ASN A 193 -6.20 26.69 -6.57
C ASN A 193 -7.05 26.36 -5.34
N GLU A 194 -7.69 25.19 -5.33
CA GLU A 194 -8.49 24.70 -4.21
C GLU A 194 -7.62 24.40 -3.00
N ILE A 195 -6.46 23.76 -3.23
CA ILE A 195 -5.46 23.44 -2.21
C ILE A 195 -4.91 24.72 -1.59
N GLU A 196 -4.49 25.71 -2.40
CA GLU A 196 -4.01 27.00 -1.92
C GLU A 196 -5.08 27.75 -1.11
N TYR A 197 -6.33 27.71 -1.54
CA TYR A 197 -7.42 28.35 -0.79
C TYR A 197 -7.57 27.80 0.62
N ILE A 198 -7.59 26.47 0.76
CA ILE A 198 -7.71 25.80 2.07
C ILE A 198 -6.46 26.02 2.91
N TYR A 199 -5.27 25.82 2.33
CA TYR A 199 -4.01 26.03 3.02
C TYR A 199 -3.90 27.44 3.60
N ASN A 200 -4.20 28.48 2.82
CA ASN A 200 -4.10 29.86 3.28
C ASN A 200 -5.12 30.19 4.38
N LYS A 201 -6.32 29.58 4.35
CA LYS A 201 -7.29 29.71 5.44
C LYS A 201 -6.77 29.06 6.73
N LEU A 202 -6.26 27.83 6.64
CA LEU A 202 -5.69 27.10 7.77
C LEU A 202 -4.46 27.78 8.35
N LEU A 203 -3.56 28.29 7.50
CA LEU A 203 -2.38 29.05 7.90
C LEU A 203 -2.77 30.26 8.74
N LYS A 204 -3.69 31.10 8.24
CA LYS A 204 -4.18 32.30 8.95
C LYS A 204 -4.82 31.96 10.28
N GLU A 205 -5.60 30.89 10.35
CA GLU A 205 -6.26 30.48 11.59
C GLU A 205 -5.27 29.91 12.60
N ALA A 206 -4.28 29.15 12.14
CA ALA A 206 -3.21 28.65 13.00
C ALA A 206 -2.33 29.80 13.53
N GLU A 207 -2.01 30.79 12.70
CA GLU A 207 -1.34 32.03 13.11
C GLU A 207 -2.16 32.83 14.14
N LYS A 208 -3.47 33.02 13.87
CA LYS A 208 -4.39 33.72 14.77
C LYS A 208 -4.46 33.08 16.16
N ARG A 209 -4.37 31.75 16.21
CA ARG A 209 -4.36 30.96 17.45
C ARG A 209 -2.98 30.91 18.13
N GLY A 210 -1.94 31.47 17.50
CA GLY A 210 -0.58 31.43 18.01
C GLY A 210 0.04 30.04 18.00
N LEU A 211 -0.43 29.13 17.13
CA LEU A 211 0.09 27.75 17.04
C LEU A 211 1.52 27.70 16.49
N PHE A 212 1.93 28.73 15.74
CA PHE A 212 3.32 28.99 15.38
C PHE A 212 3.50 30.47 15.08
N VAL A 213 4.75 30.93 15.15
CA VAL A 213 5.12 32.28 14.70
C VAL A 213 5.61 32.16 13.27
N TYR A 214 4.77 32.53 12.30
CA TYR A 214 5.17 32.58 10.91
C TYR A 214 6.26 33.63 10.73
N LYS A 215 7.50 33.18 10.54
CA LYS A 215 8.59 34.06 10.10
C LYS A 215 8.40 34.34 8.61
N ARG A 216 7.44 35.20 8.29
CA ARG A 216 7.44 35.87 6.98
C ARG A 216 8.79 36.57 6.89
N ASN A 217 9.62 36.20 5.93
CA ASN A 217 10.93 36.82 5.72
C ASN A 217 10.79 38.33 5.88
N ALA A 218 11.37 38.86 6.96
CA ALA A 218 11.40 40.27 7.26
C ALA A 218 12.36 40.93 6.27
N ILE A 219 11.81 41.30 5.12
CA ILE A 219 12.35 42.35 4.28
C ILE A 219 11.26 43.41 4.26
N GLU A 220 11.64 44.59 4.73
CA GLU A 220 10.90 45.87 4.77
C GLU A 220 10.31 46.28 6.13
N ASN A 221 10.83 47.44 6.56
CA ASN A 221 10.39 48.36 7.60
C ASN A 221 10.93 48.15 9.02
N LYS A 222 12.25 48.33 9.16
CA LYS A 222 12.82 48.99 10.33
C LYS A 222 12.75 50.50 10.13
N ASN A 223 11.87 51.16 10.88
CA ASN A 223 12.02 52.54 11.32
C ASN A 223 11.23 52.68 12.62
N LEU A 224 11.91 53.02 13.71
CA LEU A 224 11.48 54.01 14.70
C LEU A 224 12.55 54.13 15.79
N GLU A 225 12.93 55.38 16.03
CA GLU A 225 14.02 55.83 16.88
C GLU A 225 13.69 55.79 18.38
N SER A 226 14.78 55.84 19.14
CA SER A 226 14.99 56.37 20.51
C SER A 226 13.78 56.66 21.40
N VAL A 227 13.78 56.07 22.61
CA VAL A 227 13.71 56.82 23.87
C VAL A 227 14.45 56.00 24.94
N GLU A 228 15.71 56.36 25.21
CA GLU A 228 16.33 56.13 26.51
C GLU A 228 15.79 57.22 27.45
N GLU A 229 15.12 56.81 28.53
CA GLU A 229 15.01 57.50 29.84
C GLU A 229 13.79 56.95 30.60
N LYS A 230 13.92 55.75 31.19
CA LYS A 230 13.06 55.25 32.30
C LYS A 230 13.53 53.91 32.91
N ASN A 231 14.78 53.52 32.69
CA ASN A 231 15.34 52.30 33.28
C ASN A 231 15.93 52.64 34.65
N ILE A 232 15.28 52.19 35.73
CA ILE A 232 15.92 51.72 36.99
C ILE A 232 14.86 51.25 38.02
N LYS A 233 13.59 51.69 37.95
CA LYS A 233 12.51 51.12 38.79
C LYS A 233 11.76 49.92 38.19
N GLN A 234 11.95 49.64 36.90
CA GLN A 234 11.26 48.56 36.18
C GLN A 234 12.08 47.23 36.13
N SER A 235 13.32 47.24 36.60
CA SER A 235 14.23 46.08 36.52
C SER A 235 13.95 45.00 37.56
N LEU A 236 13.39 45.35 38.73
CA LEU A 236 13.09 44.42 39.83
C LEU A 236 11.72 43.73 39.72
N GLU A 237 10.71 44.38 39.12
CA GLU A 237 9.43 43.73 38.78
C GLU A 237 9.52 42.85 37.53
N ASN A 238 10.47 43.14 36.63
CA ASN A 238 10.72 42.32 35.44
C ASN A 238 11.46 41.02 35.74
N THR A 239 12.33 40.95 36.76
CA THR A 239 13.08 39.73 37.11
C THR A 239 12.17 38.67 37.74
N ASN A 240 11.32 39.06 38.70
CA ASN A 240 10.33 38.14 39.31
C ASN A 240 9.26 37.66 38.31
N ASN A 241 8.90 38.47 37.30
CA ASN A 241 8.02 38.06 36.21
C ASN A 241 8.71 37.15 35.18
N LEU A 242 10.03 37.27 35.00
CA LEU A 242 10.83 36.40 34.15
C LEU A 242 10.99 35.01 34.75
N GLU A 243 11.34 34.91 36.03
CA GLU A 243 11.49 33.62 36.73
C GLU A 243 10.16 32.85 36.81
N ASN A 244 9.04 33.53 37.09
CA ASN A 244 7.71 32.90 37.07
C ASN A 244 7.30 32.45 35.66
N ARG A 245 7.65 33.20 34.61
CA ARG A 245 7.43 32.77 33.21
C ARG A 245 8.31 31.59 32.82
N GLU A 246 9.54 31.52 33.31
CA GLU A 246 10.43 30.40 33.07
C GLU A 246 9.97 29.13 33.81
N LEU A 247 9.45 29.27 35.02
CA LEU A 247 8.87 28.18 35.79
C LEU A 247 7.58 27.63 35.13
N GLU A 248 6.70 28.51 34.65
CA GLU A 248 5.52 28.14 33.85
C GLU A 248 5.92 27.40 32.57
N LYS A 249 6.91 27.91 31.82
CA LYS A 249 7.47 27.24 30.64
C LYS A 249 8.05 25.86 30.97
N PHE A 250 8.67 25.70 32.13
CA PHE A 250 9.20 24.40 32.58
C PHE A 250 8.09 23.41 32.93
N LYS A 251 7.04 23.84 33.63
CA LYS A 251 5.86 23.00 33.91
C LYS A 251 5.16 22.57 32.63
N GLU A 252 5.04 23.49 31.68
CA GLU A 252 4.45 23.22 30.37
C GLU A 252 5.31 22.23 29.57
N LYS A 253 6.64 22.37 29.59
CA LYS A 253 7.57 21.38 29.01
C LYS A 253 7.43 20.00 29.64
N ILE A 254 7.34 19.88 30.97
CA ILE A 254 7.16 18.59 31.66
C ILE A 254 5.84 17.93 31.22
N LYS A 255 4.74 18.68 31.22
CA LYS A 255 3.44 18.20 30.77
C LYS A 255 3.47 17.76 29.29
N ASN A 256 4.24 18.45 28.46
CA ASN A 256 4.45 18.09 27.06
C ASN A 256 5.30 16.82 26.91
N TYR A 257 6.33 16.62 27.74
CA TYR A 257 7.11 15.38 27.77
C TYR A 257 6.28 14.19 28.22
N GLU A 258 5.40 14.36 29.22
CA GLU A 258 4.44 13.33 29.64
C GLU A 258 3.48 12.97 28.49
N LEU A 259 3.01 13.96 27.74
CA LEU A 259 2.18 13.73 26.56
C LEU A 259 2.93 12.95 25.46
N MET A 260 4.19 13.33 25.19
CA MET A 260 5.02 12.61 24.21
C MET A 260 5.32 11.17 24.65
N LEU A 261 5.55 10.93 25.94
CA LEU A 261 5.73 9.58 26.47
C LEU A 261 4.48 8.72 26.25
N ASN A 262 3.29 9.28 26.51
CA ASN A 262 2.03 8.58 26.24
C ASN A 262 1.84 8.31 24.75
N MET A 263 2.13 9.29 23.88
CA MET A 263 2.06 9.10 22.43
C MET A 263 3.06 8.03 21.94
N TYR A 264 4.28 8.00 22.46
CA TYR A 264 5.26 6.97 22.12
C TYR A 264 4.85 5.60 22.64
N GLN A 265 4.23 5.51 23.83
CA GLN A 265 3.66 4.26 24.33
C GLN A 265 2.52 3.76 23.45
N GLU A 266 1.60 4.64 23.02
CA GLU A 266 0.54 4.29 22.07
C GLU A 266 1.13 3.79 20.74
N GLN A 267 2.17 4.44 20.21
CA GLN A 267 2.88 3.98 19.00
C GLN A 267 3.55 2.63 19.19
N ILE A 268 4.16 2.38 20.35
CA ILE A 268 4.78 1.08 20.66
C ILE A 268 3.72 -0.02 20.68
N GLU A 269 2.56 0.22 21.28
CA GLU A 269 1.46 -0.75 21.29
C GLU A 269 0.87 -0.99 19.90
N GLU A 270 0.72 0.06 19.08
CA GLU A 270 0.29 -0.06 17.68
C GLU A 270 1.30 -0.90 16.86
N LEU A 271 2.59 -0.62 17.02
CA LEU A 271 3.65 -1.38 16.35
C LEU A 271 3.71 -2.83 16.81
N LYS A 272 3.50 -3.11 18.11
CA LYS A 272 3.40 -4.48 18.62
C LYS A 272 2.22 -5.23 18.02
N ALA A 273 1.07 -4.57 17.88
CA ALA A 273 -0.11 -5.16 17.26
C ALA A 273 0.14 -5.50 15.78
N ILE A 274 0.72 -4.55 15.02
CA ILE A 274 1.10 -4.77 13.62
C ILE A 274 2.10 -5.92 13.50
N ASN A 275 3.11 -5.97 14.37
CA ASN A 275 4.12 -7.02 14.34
C ASN A 275 3.50 -8.39 14.66
N SER A 276 2.59 -8.46 15.63
CA SER A 276 1.85 -9.71 15.92
C SER A 276 0.97 -10.17 14.76
N GLU A 277 0.37 -9.25 14.02
CA GLU A 277 -0.44 -9.58 12.84
C GLU A 277 0.43 -10.09 11.69
N LEU A 278 1.53 -9.37 11.38
CA LEU A 278 2.51 -9.80 10.39
C LEU A 278 3.10 -11.17 10.71
N GLN A 279 3.33 -11.46 12.00
CA GLN A 279 3.85 -12.75 12.42
C GLN A 279 2.83 -13.87 12.22
N ARG A 280 1.55 -13.63 12.50
CA ARG A 280 0.47 -14.58 12.17
C ARG A 280 0.30 -14.78 10.67
N GLU A 281 0.36 -13.71 9.87
CA GLU A 281 0.27 -13.80 8.42
C GLU A 281 1.45 -14.61 7.84
N LYS A 282 2.66 -14.36 8.34
CA LYS A 282 3.84 -15.15 8.00
C LYS A 282 3.66 -16.63 8.34
N GLU A 283 3.16 -16.96 9.52
CA GLU A 283 2.91 -18.35 9.92
C GLU A 283 1.85 -19.02 9.04
N ALA A 284 0.75 -18.33 8.73
CA ALA A 284 -0.28 -18.83 7.82
C ALA A 284 0.27 -19.09 6.41
N LEU A 285 1.04 -18.15 5.85
CA LEU A 285 1.69 -18.31 4.55
C LEU A 285 2.71 -19.46 4.53
N LEU A 286 3.43 -19.67 5.63
CA LEU A 286 4.35 -20.81 5.77
C LEU A 286 3.60 -22.15 5.79
N GLN A 287 2.48 -22.23 6.52
CA GLN A 287 1.62 -23.42 6.53
C GLN A 287 1.01 -23.68 5.14
N ASP A 288 0.49 -22.64 4.47
CA ASP A 288 -0.05 -22.78 3.12
C ASP A 288 1.03 -23.21 2.12
N ARG A 289 2.25 -22.69 2.24
CA ARG A 289 3.39 -23.11 1.42
C ARG A 289 3.76 -24.57 1.67
N GLN A 290 3.68 -25.06 2.91
CA GLN A 290 3.93 -26.47 3.24
C GLN A 290 2.88 -27.40 2.62
N GLN A 291 1.62 -26.96 2.55
CA GLN A 291 0.53 -27.75 1.95
C GLN A 291 0.44 -27.62 0.43
N LEU A 292 1.11 -26.63 -0.17
CA LEU A 292 1.03 -26.34 -1.60
C LEU A 292 1.38 -27.55 -2.50
N PRO A 293 2.46 -28.33 -2.22
CA PRO A 293 2.79 -29.51 -3.02
C PRO A 293 1.68 -30.56 -3.00
N GLU A 294 1.11 -30.83 -1.81
CA GLU A 294 0.03 -31.79 -1.64
C GLU A 294 -1.24 -31.33 -2.35
N LYS A 295 -1.64 -30.05 -2.18
CA LYS A 295 -2.79 -29.47 -2.88
C LYS A 295 -2.64 -29.56 -4.40
N ILE A 296 -1.44 -29.28 -4.93
CA ILE A 296 -1.15 -29.38 -6.37
C ILE A 296 -1.23 -30.84 -6.84
N LEU A 297 -0.69 -31.79 -6.07
CA LEU A 297 -0.75 -33.21 -6.41
C LEU A 297 -2.18 -33.75 -6.42
N ILE A 298 -2.97 -33.43 -5.39
CA ILE A 298 -4.38 -33.80 -5.32
C ILE A 298 -5.15 -33.22 -6.51
N LYS A 299 -4.92 -31.95 -6.84
CA LYS A 299 -5.58 -31.30 -7.98
C LYS A 299 -5.17 -31.95 -9.30
N LEU A 300 -3.89 -32.24 -9.50
CA LEU A 300 -3.39 -32.92 -10.69
C LEU A 300 -4.03 -34.30 -10.84
N PHE A 301 -4.12 -35.06 -9.75
CA PHE A 301 -4.77 -36.37 -9.74
C PHE A 301 -6.25 -36.27 -10.15
N ASN A 302 -6.97 -35.30 -9.57
CA ASN A 302 -8.38 -35.07 -9.89
C ASN A 302 -8.60 -34.62 -11.33
N ASP A 303 -7.73 -33.76 -11.86
CA ASP A 303 -7.81 -33.30 -13.25
C ASP A 303 -7.49 -34.46 -14.22
N LEU A 304 -6.49 -35.29 -13.90
CA LEU A 304 -6.17 -36.50 -14.68
C LEU A 304 -7.35 -37.49 -14.67
N ASN A 305 -8.10 -37.59 -13.58
CA ASN A 305 -9.28 -38.46 -13.50
C ASN A 305 -10.62 -37.73 -13.70
N SER A 306 -10.60 -36.52 -14.24
CA SER A 306 -11.81 -35.76 -14.51
C SER A 306 -12.54 -36.33 -15.74
N PRO A 307 -13.90 -36.37 -15.73
CA PRO A 307 -14.68 -36.72 -16.91
C PRO A 307 -14.36 -35.85 -18.13
N GLN A 308 -13.94 -34.60 -17.91
CA GLN A 308 -13.56 -33.67 -18.97
C GLN A 308 -12.39 -34.19 -19.82
N PHE A 309 -11.45 -34.89 -19.20
CA PHE A 309 -10.28 -35.48 -19.88
C PHE A 309 -10.46 -36.97 -20.14
N GLY A 310 -11.64 -37.53 -19.84
CA GLY A 310 -11.99 -38.92 -20.09
C GLY A 310 -11.50 -39.90 -19.04
N ASN A 311 -11.42 -39.49 -17.76
CA ASN A 311 -11.02 -40.36 -16.63
C ASN A 311 -9.71 -41.13 -16.93
N LEU A 312 -8.63 -40.39 -17.23
CA LEU A 312 -7.43 -40.97 -17.84
C LEU A 312 -6.78 -42.03 -16.97
N LEU A 313 -6.72 -41.83 -15.65
CA LEU A 313 -6.10 -42.79 -14.74
C LEU A 313 -6.88 -44.11 -14.71
N ASP A 314 -8.21 -44.03 -14.65
CA ASP A 314 -9.08 -45.20 -14.69
C ASP A 314 -8.95 -45.94 -16.04
N ARG A 315 -8.93 -45.21 -17.16
CA ARG A 315 -8.72 -45.81 -18.49
C ARG A 315 -7.35 -46.47 -18.61
N ILE A 316 -6.28 -45.80 -18.18
CA ILE A 316 -4.93 -46.39 -18.17
C ILE A 316 -4.90 -47.66 -17.32
N TYR A 317 -5.55 -47.67 -16.16
CA TYR A 317 -5.65 -48.85 -15.30
C TYR A 317 -6.37 -50.01 -16.00
N ILE A 318 -7.50 -49.74 -16.67
CA ILE A 318 -8.28 -50.75 -17.41
C ILE A 318 -7.40 -51.45 -18.47
N TYR A 319 -6.70 -50.67 -19.30
CA TYR A 319 -5.86 -51.22 -20.36
C TYR A 319 -4.59 -51.88 -19.83
N ALA A 320 -3.94 -51.32 -18.81
CA ALA A 320 -2.72 -51.88 -18.25
C ALA A 320 -2.93 -53.26 -17.59
N ASN A 321 -4.12 -53.50 -17.03
CA ASN A 321 -4.49 -54.79 -16.46
C ASN A 321 -5.12 -55.76 -17.49
N GLY A 322 -5.23 -55.34 -18.76
CA GLY A 322 -5.77 -56.18 -19.82
C GLY A 322 -7.28 -56.44 -19.73
N PHE A 323 -8.03 -55.60 -18.99
CA PHE A 323 -9.49 -55.69 -18.96
C PHE A 323 -10.12 -55.30 -20.30
N GLU A 324 -9.47 -54.40 -21.04
CA GLU A 324 -9.80 -54.03 -22.41
C GLU A 324 -8.52 -53.94 -23.26
N GLN A 325 -8.64 -54.06 -24.59
CA GLN A 325 -7.54 -53.80 -25.51
C GLN A 325 -7.59 -52.36 -26.01
N ALA A 326 -6.47 -51.64 -25.90
CA ALA A 326 -6.32 -50.32 -26.50
C ALA A 326 -5.80 -50.43 -27.94
N ASP A 327 -6.53 -49.87 -28.89
CA ASP A 327 -6.01 -49.64 -30.24
C ASP A 327 -5.15 -48.37 -30.30
N VAL A 328 -4.52 -48.13 -31.46
CA VAL A 328 -3.62 -46.97 -31.65
C VAL A 328 -4.36 -45.64 -31.49
N GLY A 329 -5.63 -45.56 -31.91
CA GLY A 329 -6.45 -44.36 -31.78
C GLY A 329 -6.76 -44.03 -30.32
N THR A 330 -7.17 -45.04 -29.55
CA THR A 330 -7.43 -44.93 -28.11
C THR A 330 -6.17 -44.51 -27.35
N ALA A 331 -5.03 -45.13 -27.66
CA ALA A 331 -3.75 -44.74 -27.07
C ALA A 331 -3.41 -43.26 -27.38
N HIS A 332 -3.63 -42.83 -28.63
CA HIS A 332 -3.38 -41.46 -29.05
C HIS A 332 -4.25 -40.45 -28.29
N GLU A 333 -5.55 -40.73 -28.12
CA GLU A 333 -6.45 -39.87 -27.33
C GLU A 333 -6.03 -39.76 -25.87
N ILE A 334 -5.70 -40.90 -25.23
CA ILE A 334 -5.24 -40.92 -23.83
C ILE A 334 -4.00 -40.04 -23.67
N PHE A 335 -2.99 -40.20 -24.52
CA PHE A 335 -1.77 -39.39 -24.41
C PHE A 335 -2.01 -37.92 -24.75
N THR A 336 -2.89 -37.61 -25.71
CA THR A 336 -3.25 -36.22 -26.03
C THR A 336 -3.88 -35.52 -24.85
N ASN A 337 -4.85 -36.16 -24.20
CA ASN A 337 -5.51 -35.61 -23.02
C ASN A 337 -4.57 -35.55 -21.81
N PHE A 338 -3.69 -36.54 -21.64
CA PHE A 338 -2.68 -36.52 -20.59
C PHE A 338 -1.74 -35.31 -20.73
N LEU A 339 -1.27 -35.04 -21.95
CA LEU A 339 -0.45 -33.86 -22.25
C LEU A 339 -1.24 -32.55 -22.04
N ALA A 340 -2.53 -32.53 -22.39
CA ALA A 340 -3.39 -31.38 -22.16
C ALA A 340 -3.52 -31.07 -20.66
N VAL A 341 -3.71 -32.08 -19.80
CA VAL A 341 -3.75 -31.90 -18.34
C VAL A 341 -2.39 -31.38 -17.84
N LEU A 342 -1.27 -31.96 -18.26
CA LEU A 342 0.06 -31.47 -17.87
C LEU A 342 0.28 -29.99 -18.24
N SER A 343 -0.25 -29.56 -19.38
CA SER A 343 -0.14 -28.16 -19.81
C SER A 343 -0.84 -27.17 -18.87
N LEU A 344 -1.95 -27.58 -18.21
CA LEU A 344 -2.64 -26.76 -17.20
C LEU A 344 -1.77 -26.45 -15.99
N TYR A 345 -0.78 -27.32 -15.73
CA TYR A 345 0.21 -27.18 -14.66
C TYR A 345 1.52 -26.57 -15.15
N ASN A 346 1.52 -25.98 -16.36
CA ASN A 346 2.70 -25.43 -17.04
C ASN A 346 3.82 -26.45 -17.26
N ILE A 347 3.47 -27.75 -17.36
CA ILE A 347 4.39 -28.81 -17.75
C ILE A 347 4.26 -29.01 -19.26
N ILE A 348 5.29 -28.61 -20.00
CA ILE A 348 5.26 -28.58 -21.47
C ILE A 348 6.45 -29.35 -22.03
N GLY A 349 6.16 -30.24 -22.99
CA GLY A 349 7.16 -30.94 -23.79
C GLY A 349 7.51 -30.16 -25.06
N HIS A 350 8.80 -30.01 -25.33
CA HIS A 350 9.33 -29.33 -26.51
C HIS A 350 10.12 -30.34 -27.36
N LEU A 351 9.56 -30.70 -28.52
CA LEU A 351 10.19 -31.50 -29.54
C LEU A 351 9.62 -31.12 -30.90
N ASP A 352 10.47 -30.68 -31.81
CA ASP A 352 10.05 -30.34 -33.17
C ASP A 352 9.81 -31.63 -33.96
N LYS A 353 8.83 -31.62 -34.87
CA LYS A 353 8.47 -32.82 -35.67
C LYS A 353 9.65 -33.35 -36.49
N GLU A 354 10.47 -32.46 -37.02
CA GLU A 354 11.66 -32.79 -37.80
C GLU A 354 12.80 -33.34 -36.93
N GLU A 355 12.77 -33.04 -35.63
CA GLU A 355 13.78 -33.50 -34.69
C GLU A 355 13.49 -34.91 -34.19
N TYR A 356 12.23 -35.33 -34.13
CA TYR A 356 11.87 -36.69 -33.71
C TYR A 356 12.51 -37.75 -34.60
N ASN A 357 13.22 -38.69 -33.99
CA ASN A 357 13.94 -39.78 -34.65
C ASN A 357 15.10 -39.33 -35.57
N SER A 358 15.47 -38.05 -35.54
CA SER A 358 16.64 -37.53 -36.26
C SER A 358 17.96 -38.03 -35.65
N GLU A 359 18.96 -38.25 -36.50
CA GLU A 359 20.31 -38.62 -36.09
C GLU A 359 21.15 -37.36 -35.86
N ILE A 360 21.71 -37.25 -34.65
CA ILE A 360 22.53 -36.12 -34.23
C ILE A 360 23.87 -36.61 -33.70
N ASN A 361 24.90 -35.78 -33.85
CA ASN A 361 26.20 -35.99 -33.21
C ASN A 361 26.18 -35.31 -31.84
N VAL A 362 26.34 -36.08 -30.77
CA VAL A 362 26.33 -35.60 -29.38
C VAL A 362 27.71 -35.77 -28.77
N LYS A 363 28.22 -34.73 -28.12
CA LYS A 363 29.48 -34.81 -27.38
C LYS A 363 29.26 -35.48 -26.03
N LYS A 364 30.30 -36.14 -25.52
CA LYS A 364 30.29 -36.76 -24.19
C LYS A 364 29.86 -35.81 -23.08
N GLU A 365 30.33 -34.56 -23.13
CA GLU A 365 30.03 -33.49 -22.15
C GLU A 365 28.55 -33.02 -22.17
N GLU A 366 27.84 -33.26 -23.28
CA GLU A 366 26.44 -32.86 -23.45
C GLU A 366 25.48 -33.92 -22.87
N ILE A 367 25.95 -35.14 -22.64
CA ILE A 367 25.18 -36.19 -21.98
C ILE A 367 25.18 -35.92 -20.47
N GLY A 368 23.99 -35.74 -19.91
CA GLY A 368 23.74 -35.35 -18.52
C GLY A 368 23.54 -33.84 -18.31
N SER A 369 24.01 -33.00 -19.24
CA SER A 369 23.89 -31.53 -19.18
C SER A 369 22.88 -30.96 -20.17
N ILE A 370 22.78 -31.55 -21.38
CA ILE A 370 21.87 -31.12 -22.45
C ILE A 370 20.94 -32.24 -22.88
N TYR A 371 21.40 -33.50 -22.80
CA TYR A 371 20.66 -34.70 -23.18
C TYR A 371 20.67 -35.76 -22.09
N ARG A 372 19.61 -36.57 -22.02
CA ARG A 372 19.59 -37.84 -21.28
C ARG A 372 19.79 -38.99 -22.27
N SER A 373 20.47 -40.06 -21.86
CA SER A 373 20.74 -41.21 -22.72
C SER A 373 20.18 -42.52 -22.18
N ASP A 374 19.99 -43.50 -23.06
CA ASP A 374 19.57 -44.87 -22.71
C ASP A 374 20.68 -45.67 -22.01
N LYS A 375 21.94 -45.30 -22.23
CA LYS A 375 23.11 -45.97 -21.66
C LYS A 375 24.13 -44.97 -21.10
N PRO A 376 24.89 -45.35 -20.06
CA PRO A 376 25.98 -44.52 -19.55
C PRO A 376 27.14 -44.43 -20.56
N VAL A 377 27.77 -43.26 -20.64
CA VAL A 377 28.87 -42.99 -21.58
C VAL A 377 30.20 -43.45 -20.98
N GLN A 378 30.54 -44.73 -21.17
CA GLN A 378 31.74 -45.34 -20.58
C GLN A 378 32.97 -45.36 -21.51
N SER A 379 32.84 -44.98 -22.79
CA SER A 379 33.93 -45.07 -23.76
C SER A 379 34.90 -43.89 -23.75
N ALA A 380 36.11 -44.11 -24.30
CA ALA A 380 37.10 -43.07 -24.62
C ALA A 380 36.68 -42.15 -25.79
N LYS A 381 35.61 -42.51 -26.52
CA LYS A 381 35.02 -41.66 -27.56
C LYS A 381 34.51 -40.34 -26.97
N GLN A 382 34.81 -39.25 -27.68
CA GLN A 382 34.38 -37.89 -27.33
C GLN A 382 33.04 -37.50 -27.96
N THR A 383 32.65 -38.20 -29.03
CA THR A 383 31.42 -37.95 -29.80
C THR A 383 30.70 -39.26 -30.11
N PHE A 384 29.37 -39.19 -30.13
CA PHE A 384 28.45 -40.31 -30.35
C PHE A 384 27.40 -39.93 -31.38
N VAL A 385 26.98 -40.91 -32.19
CA VAL A 385 25.78 -40.74 -33.02
C VAL A 385 24.58 -41.19 -32.18
N ALA A 386 23.58 -40.33 -32.05
CA ALA A 386 22.39 -40.61 -31.25
C ALA A 386 21.09 -40.23 -31.98
N LYS A 387 19.99 -40.90 -31.64
CA LYS A 387 18.63 -40.59 -32.11
C LYS A 387 17.82 -39.86 -31.06
N VAL A 388 17.20 -38.73 -31.40
CA VAL A 388 16.31 -38.01 -30.48
C VAL A 388 14.96 -38.73 -30.39
N LEU A 389 14.55 -39.13 -29.18
CA LEU A 389 13.31 -39.90 -28.98
C LEU A 389 12.27 -39.18 -28.13
N TYR A 390 12.68 -38.46 -27.08
CA TYR A 390 11.73 -37.76 -26.20
C TYR A 390 12.03 -36.28 -26.04
N PRO A 391 10.98 -35.45 -25.87
CA PRO A 391 11.10 -34.00 -25.72
C PRO A 391 11.92 -33.59 -24.50
N ARG A 392 12.33 -32.32 -24.54
CA ARG A 392 12.69 -31.57 -23.33
C ARG A 392 11.41 -31.19 -22.60
N TRP A 393 11.37 -31.37 -21.30
CA TRP A 393 10.24 -30.97 -20.46
C TRP A 393 10.58 -29.73 -19.64
N THR A 394 9.65 -28.78 -19.60
CA THR A 394 9.77 -27.56 -18.80
C THR A 394 8.60 -27.44 -17.83
N LEU A 395 8.87 -27.00 -16.61
CA LEU A 395 7.89 -26.54 -15.63
C LEU A 395 8.11 -25.04 -15.39
N ASN A 396 7.11 -24.20 -15.66
CA ASN A 396 7.24 -22.73 -15.53
C ASN A 396 8.51 -22.20 -16.20
N GLN A 397 8.76 -22.62 -17.45
CA GLN A 397 9.95 -22.30 -18.27
C GLN A 397 11.29 -22.89 -17.78
N LYS A 398 11.36 -23.47 -16.57
CA LYS A 398 12.55 -24.17 -16.08
C LYS A 398 12.60 -25.59 -16.63
N THR A 399 13.71 -26.00 -17.22
CA THR A 399 13.92 -27.38 -17.68
C THR A 399 13.90 -28.33 -16.47
N ILE A 400 12.99 -29.32 -16.49
CA ILE A 400 12.90 -30.39 -15.49
C ILE A 400 13.41 -31.73 -16.04
N ALA A 401 13.41 -31.90 -17.36
CA ALA A 401 14.02 -33.05 -18.01
C ALA A 401 14.57 -32.66 -19.38
N HIS A 402 15.83 -32.99 -19.62
CA HIS A 402 16.50 -32.82 -20.90
C HIS A 402 15.96 -33.79 -21.97
N LYS A 403 16.20 -33.47 -23.26
CA LYS A 403 15.81 -34.35 -24.38
C LYS A 403 16.43 -35.73 -24.18
N PHE A 404 15.67 -36.78 -24.48
CA PHE A 404 16.21 -38.14 -24.40
C PHE A 404 16.70 -38.59 -25.76
N VAL A 405 17.92 -39.11 -25.80
CA VAL A 405 18.56 -39.64 -26.99
C VAL A 405 18.93 -41.11 -26.80
N LYS A 406 18.83 -41.90 -27.86
CA LYS A 406 19.32 -43.28 -27.90
C LYS A 406 20.66 -43.31 -28.60
N ILE A 407 21.69 -43.78 -27.92
CA ILE A 407 23.05 -43.86 -28.50
C ILE A 407 23.09 -45.03 -29.50
N ILE A 408 23.53 -44.75 -30.72
CA ILE A 408 23.64 -45.72 -31.82
C ILE A 408 25.06 -46.26 -31.93
N SER A 409 26.08 -45.39 -31.97
CA SER A 409 27.48 -45.78 -32.13
C SER A 409 28.50 -44.83 -31.49
#